data_AF-A0A1L6JGT7-F1
#
_entry.id   AF-A0A1L6JGT7-F1
#
_cell.length_a   1.000
_cell.length_b   1.000
_cell.length_c   1.000
_cell.angle_alpha   90.00
_cell.angle_beta   90.00
_cell.angle_gamma   90.00
#
_symmetry.space_group_name_H-M   'P 1'
#
loop_
_entity.id
_entity.type
_entity.pdbx_description
1 polymer ?
#
loop_
_entity_poly.entity_id
_entity_poly.type
_entity_poly.pdbx_seq_one_letter_code
_entity_poly.pdbx_strand_id
1 'polypeptide(L)'
;MARVGHLIRRKQAEIERITRILRGCFDPDEVLAPEPGRITRILLIGPYARRSWYEDKHTLQFSDYELWAIVNHPLFTNECCWDRARNILQRELGNRCAVDLSILSKADIRSARVERDHFILDRIEAGITLYRASRDAPLHPREQQPKGRRHG
;
A
#
# COMPACT_ATOMS: atom_id res chain seq x y z
N MET A 1 1.74 10.74 14.00
CA MET A 1 0.56 11.63 13.84
C MET A 1 -0.23 11.17 12.63
N ALA A 2 -1.54 10.98 12.82
CA ALA A 2 -2.38 10.13 11.98
C ALA A 2 -2.56 10.71 10.57
N ARG A 3 -1.93 10.07 9.59
CA ARG A 3 -2.08 10.40 8.16
C ARG A 3 -3.54 10.36 7.69
N VAL A 4 -4.37 9.64 8.45
CA VAL A 4 -5.82 9.47 8.28
C VAL A 4 -6.61 10.02 9.48
N GLY A 5 -6.14 11.11 10.08
CA GLY A 5 -6.70 11.70 11.31
C GLY A 5 -8.17 12.12 11.21
N HIS A 6 -8.71 12.24 9.99
CA HIS A 6 -10.12 12.51 9.72
C HIS A 6 -11.05 11.32 9.93
N LEU A 7 -10.52 10.11 10.02
CA LEU A 7 -11.31 8.90 10.25
C LEU A 7 -11.52 8.67 11.75
N ILE A 8 -12.54 7.89 12.12
CA ILE A 8 -12.71 7.45 13.51
C ILE A 8 -11.56 6.51 13.95
N ARG A 9 -11.29 6.43 15.25
CA ARG A 9 -10.15 5.67 15.81
C ARG A 9 -10.07 4.21 15.35
N ARG A 10 -11.22 3.52 15.27
CA ARG A 10 -11.28 2.13 14.77
C ARG A 10 -10.71 2.02 13.35
N LYS A 11 -11.21 2.84 12.43
CA LYS A 11 -10.80 2.86 11.02
C LYS A 11 -9.33 3.28 10.85
N GLN A 12 -8.84 4.21 11.69
CA GLN A 12 -7.41 4.55 11.73
C GLN A 12 -6.54 3.34 12.10
N ALA A 13 -6.94 2.59 13.14
CA ALA A 13 -6.22 1.41 13.60
C ALA A 13 -6.24 0.27 12.57
N GLU A 14 -7.37 0.07 11.89
CA GLU A 14 -7.50 -0.90 10.79
C GLU A 14 -6.54 -0.56 9.64
N ILE A 15 -6.51 0.69 9.16
CA ILE A 15 -5.58 1.13 8.10
C ILE A 15 -4.11 0.99 8.52
N GLU A 16 -3.80 1.31 9.77
CA GLU A 16 -2.45 1.15 10.29
C GLU A 16 -2.05 -0.33 10.34
N ARG A 17 -2.98 -1.21 10.75
CA ARG A 17 -2.76 -2.66 10.76
C ARG A 17 -2.55 -3.21 9.36
N ILE A 18 -3.39 -2.81 8.39
CA ILE A 18 -3.24 -3.19 6.97
C ILE A 18 -1.85 -2.78 6.48
N THR A 19 -1.47 -1.51 6.69
CA THR A 19 -0.17 -0.98 6.26
C THR A 19 0.99 -1.78 6.87
N ARG A 20 0.90 -2.15 8.16
CA ARG A 20 1.91 -2.98 8.83
C ARG A 20 1.98 -4.39 8.24
N ILE A 21 0.85 -5.03 7.95
CA ILE A 21 0.81 -6.37 7.35
C ILE A 21 1.44 -6.34 5.96
N LEU A 22 1.04 -5.39 5.10
CA LEU A 22 1.60 -5.26 3.75
C LEU A 22 3.13 -5.12 3.77
N ARG A 23 3.65 -4.32 4.69
CA ARG A 23 5.10 -4.12 4.85
C ARG A 23 5.82 -5.33 5.43
N GLY A 24 5.25 -5.96 6.45
CA GLY A 24 5.88 -7.07 7.16
C GLY A 24 5.78 -8.41 6.43
N CYS A 25 4.85 -8.53 5.48
CA CYS A 25 4.54 -9.79 4.81
C CYS A 25 4.76 -9.75 3.29
N PHE A 26 5.32 -8.66 2.77
CA PHE A 26 5.83 -8.63 1.41
C PHE A 26 7.06 -9.52 1.28
N ASP A 27 6.99 -10.48 0.37
CA ASP A 27 8.02 -11.49 0.16
C ASP A 27 8.61 -11.44 -1.26
N PRO A 28 9.64 -10.60 -1.49
CA PRO A 28 10.24 -10.47 -2.80
C PRO A 28 11.07 -11.69 -3.22
N ASP A 29 11.41 -12.59 -2.30
CA ASP A 29 12.29 -13.74 -2.55
C ASP A 29 11.58 -14.83 -3.40
N GLU A 30 10.26 -14.76 -3.52
CA GLU A 30 9.42 -15.62 -4.38
C GLU A 30 9.65 -15.39 -5.89
N VAL A 31 10.35 -14.32 -6.27
CA VAL A 31 10.63 -13.98 -7.67
C VAL A 31 12.10 -13.63 -7.87
N LEU A 32 12.71 -14.21 -8.91
CA LEU A 32 14.06 -13.84 -9.33
C LEU A 32 14.02 -12.49 -10.07
N ALA A 33 14.62 -11.47 -9.47
CA ALA A 33 14.65 -10.12 -10.01
C ALA A 33 16.09 -9.55 -10.02
N PRO A 34 16.40 -8.58 -10.90
CA PRO A 34 17.74 -8.01 -11.03
C PRO A 34 18.15 -7.11 -9.85
N GLU A 35 17.19 -6.70 -9.02
CA GLU A 35 17.42 -5.87 -7.83
C GLU A 35 16.57 -6.37 -6.66
N PRO A 36 17.00 -6.16 -5.40
CA PRO A 36 16.20 -6.52 -4.23
C PRO A 36 14.83 -5.84 -4.24
N GLY A 37 13.78 -6.61 -3.91
CA GLY A 37 12.42 -6.09 -3.89
C GLY A 37 12.15 -5.17 -2.73
N ARG A 38 11.46 -4.07 -3.01
CA ARG A 38 11.14 -3.03 -2.03
C ARG A 38 9.80 -2.37 -2.33
N ILE A 39 8.98 -2.26 -1.29
CA ILE A 39 7.84 -1.34 -1.28
C ILE A 39 8.37 0.09 -1.15
N THR A 40 8.05 0.92 -2.12
CA THR A 40 8.49 2.32 -2.18
C THR A 40 7.46 3.26 -1.55
N ARG A 41 6.17 2.96 -1.74
CA ARG A 41 5.04 3.68 -1.15
C ARG A 41 3.87 2.73 -0.91
N ILE A 42 3.04 3.06 0.07
CA ILE A 42 1.67 2.52 0.21
C ILE A 42 0.75 3.73 0.32
N LEU A 43 -0.32 3.77 -0.46
CA LEU A 43 -1.32 4.83 -0.45
C LEU A 43 -2.69 4.27 -0.10
N LEU A 44 -3.46 5.03 0.66
CA LEU A 44 -4.90 4.88 0.76
C LEU A 44 -5.53 5.65 -0.38
N ILE A 45 -6.40 4.98 -1.13
CA ILE A 45 -7.15 5.55 -2.26
C ILE A 45 -8.64 5.53 -1.91
N GLY A 46 -9.45 6.07 -2.81
CA GLY A 46 -10.89 5.87 -2.78
C GLY A 46 -11.60 6.62 -1.64
N PRO A 47 -12.79 6.12 -1.23
CA PRO A 47 -13.68 6.85 -0.33
C PRO A 47 -13.09 7.19 1.03
N TYR A 48 -12.25 6.31 1.59
CA TYR A 48 -11.61 6.55 2.89
C TYR A 48 -10.53 7.63 2.82
N ALA A 49 -9.86 7.83 1.67
CA ALA A 49 -8.97 8.96 1.47
C ALA A 49 -9.74 10.28 1.29
N ARG A 50 -10.90 10.23 0.61
CA ARG A 50 -11.67 11.41 0.17
C ARG A 50 -12.82 11.82 1.11
N ARG A 51 -12.95 11.20 2.28
CA ARG A 51 -14.04 11.45 3.26
C ARG A 51 -15.45 11.14 2.73
N SER A 52 -15.55 10.31 1.68
CA SER A 52 -16.81 9.89 1.07
C SER A 52 -17.15 8.42 1.34
N TRP A 53 -16.47 7.80 2.31
CA TRP A 53 -16.73 6.42 2.71
C TRP A 53 -18.09 6.30 3.42
N TYR A 54 -18.69 5.12 3.32
CA TYR A 54 -19.92 4.78 4.02
C TYR A 54 -19.79 3.42 4.72
N GLU A 55 -20.60 3.23 5.75
CA GLU A 55 -20.75 1.98 6.48
C GLU A 55 -22.19 1.90 6.99
N ASP A 56 -22.99 1.00 6.42
CA ASP A 56 -24.36 0.74 6.80
C ASP A 56 -24.40 -0.52 7.69
N LYS A 57 -24.80 -0.30 8.95
CA LYS A 57 -24.88 -1.37 9.95
C LYS A 57 -26.09 -2.29 9.75
N HIS A 58 -27.11 -1.86 9.02
CA HIS A 58 -28.32 -2.63 8.78
C HIS A 58 -28.14 -3.58 7.60
N THR A 59 -27.53 -3.11 6.52
CA THR A 59 -27.30 -3.91 5.30
C THR A 59 -25.95 -4.63 5.29
N LEU A 60 -25.08 -4.34 6.28
CA LEU A 60 -23.69 -4.82 6.36
C LEU A 60 -22.84 -4.41 5.14
N GLN A 61 -23.27 -3.37 4.42
CA GLN A 61 -22.53 -2.82 3.29
C GLN A 61 -21.60 -1.71 3.77
N PHE A 62 -20.36 -1.76 3.34
CA PHE A 62 -19.37 -0.74 3.62
C PHE A 62 -18.45 -0.55 2.43
N SER A 63 -17.87 0.64 2.31
CA SER A 63 -16.80 0.86 1.34
C SER A 63 -15.59 -0.02 1.68
N ASP A 64 -14.89 -0.48 0.65
CA ASP A 64 -13.63 -1.20 0.78
C ASP A 64 -12.49 -0.24 1.11
N TYR A 65 -11.51 -0.73 1.86
CA TYR A 65 -10.22 -0.05 1.95
C TYR A 65 -9.43 -0.30 0.67
N GLU A 66 -9.42 0.69 -0.22
CA GLU A 66 -8.60 0.65 -1.43
C GLU A 66 -7.16 1.09 -1.10
N LEU A 67 -6.19 0.19 -1.27
CA LEU A 67 -4.77 0.45 -1.07
C LEU A 67 -3.98 0.20 -2.35
N TRP A 68 -3.10 1.14 -2.67
CA TRP A 68 -2.12 0.98 -3.73
C TRP A 68 -0.73 0.84 -3.13
N ALA A 69 -0.10 -0.30 -3.33
CA ALA A 69 1.30 -0.51 -2.98
C ALA A 69 2.18 -0.31 -4.23
N ILE A 70 3.18 0.56 -4.13
CA ILE A 70 4.09 0.86 -5.24
C ILE A 70 5.44 0.19 -4.98
N VAL A 71 5.83 -0.77 -5.81
CA VAL A 71 7.12 -1.49 -5.75
C VAL A 71 8.18 -0.88 -6.67
N ASN A 72 9.45 -1.19 -6.42
CA ASN A 72 10.56 -0.68 -7.21
C ASN A 72 10.66 -1.28 -8.62
N HIS A 73 10.27 -2.54 -8.79
CA HIS A 73 10.40 -3.29 -10.05
C HIS A 73 9.09 -4.00 -10.42
N PRO A 74 8.71 -4.07 -11.71
CA PRO A 74 7.48 -4.74 -12.17
C PRO A 74 7.35 -6.20 -11.73
N LEU A 75 8.45 -6.95 -11.65
CA LEU A 75 8.41 -8.35 -11.20
C LEU A 75 7.80 -8.54 -9.79
N PHE A 76 7.87 -7.53 -8.92
CA PHE A 76 7.29 -7.58 -7.58
C PHE A 76 5.80 -7.22 -7.52
N THR A 77 5.15 -6.99 -8.67
CA THR A 77 3.69 -6.94 -8.77
C THR A 77 3.06 -8.33 -8.81
N ASN A 78 3.87 -9.38 -9.01
CA ASN A 78 3.43 -10.76 -9.01
C ASN A 78 2.72 -11.13 -7.70
N GLU A 79 1.61 -11.84 -7.80
CA GLU A 79 0.76 -12.21 -6.67
C GLU A 79 1.50 -13.02 -5.60
N CYS A 80 2.44 -13.88 -5.99
CA CYS A 80 3.20 -14.71 -5.05
C CYS A 80 3.95 -13.88 -3.99
N CYS A 81 4.44 -12.69 -4.35
CA CYS A 81 5.11 -11.78 -3.41
C CYS A 81 4.17 -11.23 -2.31
N TRP A 82 2.86 -11.38 -2.49
CA TRP A 82 1.82 -10.76 -1.66
C TRP A 82 0.85 -11.76 -1.05
N ASP A 83 0.92 -13.05 -1.42
CA ASP A 83 0.01 -14.09 -0.91
C ASP A 83 0.01 -14.17 0.61
N ARG A 84 1.20 -14.12 1.21
CA ARG A 84 1.33 -14.09 2.67
C ARG A 84 0.61 -12.88 3.28
N ALA A 85 0.76 -11.70 2.69
CA ALA A 85 0.09 -10.50 3.15
C ALA A 85 -1.43 -10.62 3.00
N ARG A 86 -1.93 -11.08 1.84
CA ARG A 86 -3.36 -11.29 1.57
C ARG A 86 -3.97 -12.30 2.54
N ASN A 87 -3.31 -13.42 2.79
CA ASN A 87 -3.75 -14.43 3.74
C ASN A 87 -3.89 -13.89 5.16
N ILE A 88 -2.92 -13.08 5.62
CA ILE A 88 -2.97 -12.46 6.95
C ILE A 88 -4.07 -11.38 7.01
N LEU A 89 -4.23 -10.57 5.97
CA LEU A 89 -5.32 -9.60 5.89
C LEU A 89 -6.69 -10.29 5.98
N GLN A 90 -6.93 -11.33 5.19
CA GLN A 90 -8.18 -12.07 5.21
C GLN A 90 -8.45 -12.67 6.58
N ARG A 91 -7.43 -13.30 7.20
CA ARG A 91 -7.55 -13.93 8.51
C ARG A 91 -7.83 -12.93 9.64
N GLU A 92 -7.17 -11.78 9.64
CA GLU A 92 -7.26 -10.83 10.75
C GLU A 92 -8.38 -9.78 10.60
N LEU A 93 -8.71 -9.42 9.35
CA LEU A 93 -9.58 -8.29 9.04
C LEU A 93 -10.77 -8.65 8.17
N GLY A 94 -10.82 -9.83 7.54
CA GLY A 94 -11.89 -10.20 6.59
C GLY A 94 -13.31 -10.15 7.17
N ASN A 95 -13.46 -10.33 8.49
CA ASN A 95 -14.75 -10.21 9.19
C ASN A 95 -15.08 -8.78 9.67
N ARG A 96 -14.17 -7.81 9.48
CA ARG A 96 -14.26 -6.44 10.01
C ARG A 96 -14.32 -5.38 8.91
N CYS A 97 -13.59 -5.62 7.82
CA CYS A 97 -13.52 -4.75 6.66
C CYS A 97 -13.02 -5.51 5.44
N ALA A 98 -13.42 -5.05 4.27
CA ALA A 98 -12.86 -5.49 3.00
C ALA A 98 -11.65 -4.62 2.64
N VAL A 99 -10.66 -5.24 2.01
CA VAL A 99 -9.43 -4.60 1.56
C VAL A 99 -9.25 -4.91 0.09
N ASP A 100 -9.25 -3.87 -0.73
CA ASP A 100 -8.88 -3.94 -2.13
C ASP A 100 -7.41 -3.50 -2.28
N LEU A 101 -6.55 -4.40 -2.75
CA LEU A 101 -5.11 -4.19 -2.84
C LEU A 101 -4.65 -4.25 -4.30
N SER A 102 -4.26 -3.11 -4.84
CA SER A 102 -3.60 -3.01 -6.15
C SER A 102 -2.10 -2.81 -5.99
N ILE A 103 -1.30 -3.53 -6.79
CA ILE A 103 0.16 -3.42 -6.80
C ILE A 103 0.61 -2.77 -8.11
N LEU A 104 1.32 -1.65 -7.99
CA LEU A 104 1.91 -0.92 -9.12
C LEU A 104 3.42 -0.90 -8.97
N SER A 105 4.14 -0.80 -10.07
CA SER A 105 5.57 -0.59 -10.09
C SER A 105 5.93 0.88 -10.33
N LYS A 106 7.16 1.26 -10.01
CA LYS A 106 7.70 2.56 -10.43
C LYS A 106 7.64 2.76 -11.95
N ALA A 107 7.72 1.68 -12.73
CA ALA A 107 7.61 1.78 -14.18
C ALA A 107 6.20 2.20 -14.58
N ASP A 108 5.17 1.61 -13.98
CA ASP A 108 3.76 1.95 -14.24
C ASP A 108 3.48 3.42 -13.93
N ILE A 109 4.01 3.93 -12.82
CA ILE A 109 3.88 5.36 -12.48
C ILE A 109 4.60 6.27 -13.48
N ARG A 110 5.73 5.83 -14.05
CA ARG A 110 6.42 6.59 -15.10
C ARG A 110 5.61 6.57 -16.39
N SER A 111 5.10 5.42 -16.80
CA SER A 111 4.26 5.30 -18.00
C SER A 111 3.01 6.16 -17.88
N ALA A 112 2.30 6.10 -16.75
CA ALA A 112 1.14 6.95 -16.47
C ALA A 112 1.44 8.46 -16.62
N ARG A 113 2.64 8.89 -16.21
CA ARG A 113 3.08 10.29 -16.39
C ARG A 113 3.34 10.66 -17.84
N VAL A 114 3.98 9.77 -18.59
CA VAL A 114 4.29 9.97 -20.02
C VAL A 114 2.99 10.03 -20.83
N GLU A 115 2.07 9.12 -20.55
CA GLU A 115 0.81 8.96 -21.26
C GLU A 115 -0.29 9.93 -20.78
N ARG A 116 -0.04 10.68 -19.70
CA ARG A 116 -1.04 11.52 -19.02
C ARG A 116 -2.28 10.72 -18.61
N ASP A 117 -2.06 9.54 -18.07
CA ASP A 117 -3.12 8.69 -17.54
C ASP A 117 -3.69 9.31 -16.25
N HIS A 118 -4.77 10.06 -16.42
CA HIS A 118 -5.51 10.70 -15.33
C HIS A 118 -6.14 9.70 -14.36
N PHE A 119 -6.40 8.45 -14.77
CA PHE A 119 -6.94 7.45 -13.85
C PHE A 119 -5.96 7.17 -12.69
N ILE A 120 -4.68 6.99 -13.02
CA ILE A 120 -3.61 6.73 -12.05
C ILE A 120 -3.19 8.01 -11.35
N LEU A 121 -2.94 9.08 -12.10
CA LEU A 121 -2.37 10.31 -11.57
C LEU A 121 -3.30 11.00 -10.58
N ASP A 122 -4.57 11.18 -10.94
CA ASP A 122 -5.55 11.89 -10.10
C ASP A 122 -5.88 11.08 -8.84
N ARG A 123 -5.84 9.74 -8.91
CA ARG A 123 -6.00 8.87 -7.73
C ARG A 123 -4.82 9.00 -6.78
N ILE A 124 -3.59 9.01 -7.29
CA ILE A 124 -2.39 9.20 -6.46
C ILE A 124 -2.38 10.58 -5.82
N GLU A 125 -2.78 11.62 -6.55
CA GLU A 125 -2.87 12.99 -6.04
C GLU A 125 -3.93 13.14 -4.95
N ALA A 126 -5.12 12.57 -5.16
CA ALA A 126 -6.19 12.59 -4.17
C ALA A 126 -5.99 11.58 -3.01
N GLY A 127 -5.00 10.70 -3.12
CA GLY A 127 -4.71 9.64 -2.16
C GLY A 127 -3.93 10.12 -0.94
N ILE A 128 -3.99 9.34 0.14
CA ILE A 128 -3.20 9.60 1.35
C ILE A 128 -2.03 8.63 1.39
N THR A 129 -0.80 9.14 1.36
CA THR A 129 0.40 8.29 1.49
C THR A 129 0.47 7.70 2.90
N LEU A 130 0.29 6.39 3.08
CA LEU A 130 0.36 5.68 4.36
C LEU A 130 1.79 5.28 4.75
N TYR A 131 2.60 4.95 3.75
CA TYR A 131 4.02 4.62 3.90
C TYR A 131 4.82 5.19 2.73
N ARG A 132 6.03 5.68 3.02
CA ARG A 132 7.01 6.12 2.03
C ARG A 132 8.41 5.75 2.53
N ALA A 133 9.04 4.83 1.81
CA ALA A 133 10.32 4.25 2.22
C ALA A 133 11.49 5.26 2.25
N SER A 134 11.33 6.44 1.65
CA SER A 134 12.32 7.53 1.72
C SER A 134 12.18 8.44 2.95
N ARG A 135 11.14 8.25 3.77
CA ARG A 135 10.82 9.09 4.93
C ARG A 135 10.57 8.28 6.19
N ASP A 136 9.96 7.11 6.03
CA ASP A 136 9.54 6.27 7.14
C ASP A 136 10.63 5.29 7.55
N ALA A 137 10.70 5.02 8.86
CA ALA A 137 11.61 4.04 9.42
C ALA A 137 11.28 2.63 8.90
N PRO A 138 12.31 1.82 8.58
CA PRO A 138 12.13 0.43 8.20
C PRO A 138 11.56 -0.38 9.36
N LEU A 139 10.60 -1.26 9.08
CA LEU A 139 10.04 -2.20 10.06
C LEU A 139 10.92 -3.44 10.25
N HIS A 140 11.60 -3.86 9.18
CA HIS A 140 12.50 -5.03 9.19
C HIS A 140 13.78 -4.73 8.41
N PRO A 141 14.87 -5.50 8.63
CA PRO A 141 16.14 -5.28 7.94
C PRO A 141 16.02 -5.22 6.40
N ARG A 142 15.08 -5.98 5.83
CA ARG A 142 14.80 -6.00 4.38
C ARG A 142 14.29 -4.66 3.83
N GLU A 143 13.63 -3.83 4.64
CA GLU A 143 13.18 -2.50 4.23
C GLU A 143 14.26 -1.43 4.36
N GLN A 144 15.41 -1.74 4.96
CA GLN A 144 16.51 -0.80 5.09
C GLN A 144 17.04 -0.47 3.70
N GLN A 145 17.21 0.82 3.41
CA GLN A 145 18.01 1.19 2.25
C GLN A 145 19.43 0.66 2.46
N PRO A 146 20.05 0.01 1.45
CA PRO A 146 21.48 -0.15 1.49
C PRO A 146 22.06 1.26 1.69
N LYS A 147 22.90 1.43 2.72
CA LYS A 147 23.65 2.66 2.93
C LYS A 147 24.56 2.83 1.72
N GLY A 148 24.04 3.47 0.67
CA GLY A 148 24.84 3.95 -0.43
C GLY A 148 25.87 4.90 0.16
N ARG A 149 27.15 4.54 0.05
CA ARG A 149 28.29 5.41 0.30
C ARG A 149 27.97 6.78 -0.31
N ARG A 150 27.84 7.79 0.55
CA ARG A 150 28.04 9.18 0.14
C ARG A 150 29.48 9.24 -0.36
N HIS A 151 29.69 9.12 -1.67
CA HIS A 151 30.96 9.52 -2.26
C HIS A 151 30.96 11.05 -2.19
N GLY A 152 31.90 11.57 -1.40
CA GLY A 152 32.29 12.97 -1.46
C GLY A 152 33.14 13.24 -2.69
#